data_AF-A0A2E1CUS3-F1
#
_entry.id   AF-A0A2E1CUS3-F1
#
_cell.length_a   1.000
_cell.length_b   1.000
_cell.length_c   1.000
_cell.angle_alpha   90.00
_cell.angle_beta   90.00
_cell.angle_gamma   90.00
#
_symmetry.space_group_name_H-M   'P 1'
#
loop_
_entity.id
_entity.type
_entity.pdbx_description
1 polymer ?
#
loop_
_entity_poly.entity_id
_entity_poly.type
_entity_poly.pdbx_seq_one_letter_code
_entity_poly.pdbx_strand_id
1 'polypeptide(L)'
;MIEHVHALPEGYLLSQYEILGVLGAGGFGITYKTRDTSLDKLVAIKEYLPDSLAIRDATSEVTARSTSNKDNFDWGLNSFMNEAKVLAKFQHPNIVSVIQVFPANQTASIVMEYVEGQELSSIIAEQARWMNNRYVRS
;
A
#
# COMPACT_ATOMS: atom_id res chain seq x y z
N MET A 1 -8.14 -1.79 -16.52
CA MET A 1 -8.06 -1.10 -15.22
C MET A 1 -8.45 -2.15 -14.21
N ILE A 2 -7.52 -2.61 -13.37
CA ILE A 2 -7.85 -3.60 -12.33
C ILE A 2 -8.56 -2.79 -11.25
N GLU A 3 -9.88 -2.97 -11.11
CA GLU A 3 -10.59 -2.39 -9.98
C GLU A 3 -10.10 -3.09 -8.71
N HIS A 4 -9.43 -2.34 -7.85
CA HIS A 4 -9.12 -2.79 -6.51
C HIS A 4 -10.38 -2.58 -5.67
N VAL A 5 -11.29 -3.57 -5.67
CA VAL A 5 -12.64 -3.50 -5.07
C VAL A 5 -12.65 -3.07 -3.59
N HIS A 6 -11.50 -3.16 -2.91
CA HIS A 6 -11.33 -2.79 -1.51
C HIS A 6 -10.46 -1.53 -1.28
N ALA A 7 -10.06 -0.84 -2.36
CA ALA A 7 -9.29 0.40 -2.28
C ALA A 7 -10.16 1.59 -1.86
N LEU A 8 -9.54 2.55 -1.16
CA LEU A 8 -10.13 3.87 -0.97
C LEU A 8 -10.28 4.59 -2.32
N PRO A 9 -11.40 5.31 -2.55
CA PRO A 9 -11.63 6.00 -3.81
C PRO A 9 -10.73 7.23 -3.95
N GLU A 10 -10.48 7.67 -5.19
CA GLU A 10 -9.82 8.95 -5.46
C GLU A 10 -10.62 10.12 -4.84
N GLY A 11 -9.91 11.09 -4.28
CA GLY A 11 -10.48 12.20 -3.51
C GLY A 11 -10.82 11.87 -2.05
N TYR A 12 -10.70 10.61 -1.62
CA TYR A 12 -10.85 10.27 -0.20
C TYR A 12 -9.77 10.97 0.64
N LEU A 13 -10.16 11.60 1.74
CA LEU A 13 -9.24 12.22 2.70
C LEU A 13 -8.93 11.25 3.84
N LEU A 14 -7.72 10.71 3.84
CA LEU A 14 -7.17 9.90 4.91
C LEU A 14 -6.30 10.79 5.81
N SER A 15 -6.85 11.27 6.92
CA SER A 15 -6.25 12.37 7.70
C SER A 15 -6.08 13.62 6.82
N GLN A 16 -4.85 14.10 6.61
CA GLN A 16 -4.55 15.21 5.71
C GLN A 16 -4.15 14.77 4.30
N TYR A 17 -4.24 13.47 3.99
CA TYR A 17 -3.73 12.91 2.75
C TYR A 17 -4.87 12.56 1.81
N GLU A 18 -4.92 13.24 0.67
CA GLU A 18 -5.90 12.96 -0.37
C GLU A 18 -5.43 11.81 -1.26
N ILE A 19 -6.27 10.77 -1.42
CA ILE A 19 -5.99 9.66 -2.33
C ILE A 19 -6.09 10.15 -3.78
N LEU A 20 -5.01 9.97 -4.54
CA LEU A 20 -4.93 10.30 -5.97
C LEU A 20 -5.02 9.07 -6.88
N GLY A 21 -4.88 7.87 -6.32
CA GLY A 21 -4.98 6.61 -7.05
C GLY A 21 -4.21 5.47 -6.38
N VAL A 22 -4.42 4.24 -6.87
CA VAL A 22 -3.72 3.05 -6.39
C VAL A 22 -2.40 2.88 -7.15
N LEU A 23 -1.29 2.77 -6.41
CA LEU A 23 0.04 2.43 -6.94
C LEU A 23 0.24 0.92 -7.03
N GLY A 24 -0.37 0.17 -6.12
CA GLY A 24 -0.36 -1.28 -6.15
C GLY A 24 -1.18 -1.89 -5.02
N ALA A 25 -1.67 -3.10 -5.24
CA ALA A 25 -2.31 -3.92 -4.21
C ALA A 25 -1.68 -5.31 -4.22
N GLY A 26 -1.48 -5.86 -3.03
CA GLY A 26 -1.03 -7.24 -2.85
C GLY A 26 -1.61 -7.82 -1.58
N GLY A 27 -1.34 -9.10 -1.30
CA GLY A 27 -2.01 -9.84 -0.22
C GLY A 27 -1.80 -9.32 1.21
N PHE A 28 -1.03 -8.24 1.40
CA PHE A 28 -0.76 -7.63 2.70
C PHE A 28 -1.36 -6.21 2.83
N GLY A 29 -1.78 -5.59 1.73
CA GLY A 29 -2.32 -4.23 1.77
C GLY A 29 -2.31 -3.51 0.43
N ILE A 30 -2.74 -2.27 0.48
CA ILE A 30 -2.88 -1.39 -0.68
C ILE A 30 -1.93 -0.20 -0.51
N THR A 31 -1.23 0.14 -1.58
CA THR A 31 -0.37 1.33 -1.64
C THR A 31 -1.00 2.36 -2.56
N TYR A 32 -1.18 3.57 -2.05
CA TYR A 32 -1.82 4.68 -2.73
C TYR A 32 -0.79 5.76 -3.06
N LYS A 33 -1.01 6.45 -4.19
CA LYS A 33 -0.43 7.76 -4.45
C LYS A 33 -1.32 8.78 -3.76
N THR A 34 -0.74 9.66 -2.97
CA THR A 34 -1.53 10.66 -2.25
C THR A 34 -0.87 12.03 -2.29
N ARG A 35 -1.66 13.06 -2.01
CA ARG A 35 -1.18 14.43 -1.77
C ARG A 35 -1.35 14.77 -0.30
N ASP A 36 -0.26 15.17 0.34
CA ASP A 36 -0.32 15.88 1.62
C ASP A 36 -0.88 17.28 1.38
N THR A 37 -2.11 17.55 1.83
CA THR A 37 -2.78 18.83 1.57
C THR A 37 -2.19 19.98 2.39
N SER A 38 -1.40 19.70 3.42
CA SER A 38 -0.77 20.72 4.26
C SER A 38 0.54 21.25 3.67
N LEU A 39 1.29 20.37 2.99
CA LEU A 39 2.58 20.68 2.38
C LEU A 39 2.53 20.76 0.85
N ASP A 40 1.39 20.42 0.24
CA ASP A 40 1.20 20.27 -1.21
C ASP A 40 2.27 19.37 -1.86
N LYS A 41 2.59 18.26 -1.17
CA LYS A 41 3.64 17.31 -1.57
C LYS A 41 3.04 15.93 -1.85
N LEU A 42 3.56 15.26 -2.89
CA LEU A 42 3.22 13.86 -3.14
C LEU A 42 3.91 12.94 -2.13
N VAL A 43 3.14 12.00 -1.60
CA VAL A 43 3.61 10.91 -0.74
C VAL A 43 2.96 9.59 -1.17
N ALA A 44 3.54 8.48 -0.75
CA ALA A 44 2.89 7.18 -0.88
C ALA A 44 2.34 6.76 0.48
N ILE A 45 1.14 6.17 0.49
CA ILE A 45 0.56 5.59 1.71
C ILE A 45 0.33 4.12 1.50
N LYS A 46 0.91 3.29 2.36
CA LYS A 46 0.57 1.86 2.44
C LYS A 46 -0.36 1.63 3.60
N GLU A 47 -1.54 1.11 3.31
CA GLU A 47 -2.55 0.72 4.28
C GLU A 47 -2.50 -0.80 4.49
N TYR A 48 -2.55 -1.23 5.75
CA TYR A 48 -2.66 -2.65 6.06
C TYR A 48 -4.08 -3.14 5.76
N LEU A 49 -4.19 -4.00 4.76
CA LEU A 49 -5.45 -4.61 4.34
C LEU A 49 -5.13 -6.00 3.77
N PRO A 50 -4.85 -6.99 4.61
CA PRO A 50 -4.55 -8.33 4.15
C PRO A 50 -5.80 -8.99 3.54
N ASP A 51 -5.83 -9.17 2.22
CA ASP A 51 -7.00 -9.64 1.46
C ASP A 51 -7.64 -10.92 2.03
N SER A 52 -6.83 -11.83 2.57
CA SER A 52 -7.28 -13.12 3.12
C SER A 52 -7.85 -13.02 4.55
N LEU A 53 -7.52 -11.98 5.30
CA LEU A 53 -7.88 -11.84 6.71
C LEU A 53 -8.86 -10.71 6.96
N ALA A 54 -8.89 -9.68 6.11
CA ALA A 54 -9.66 -8.47 6.31
C ALA A 54 -10.53 -8.10 5.11
N ILE A 55 -11.56 -7.30 5.37
CA ILE A 55 -12.42 -6.70 4.37
C ILE A 55 -12.68 -5.24 4.73
N ARG A 56 -12.82 -4.39 3.71
CA ARG A 56 -13.33 -3.03 3.88
C ARG A 56 -14.84 -3.01 3.66
N ASP A 57 -15.57 -2.35 4.53
CA ASP A 57 -17.00 -2.13 4.39
C ASP A 57 -17.33 -0.82 3.65
N ALA A 58 -18.62 -0.47 3.60
CA ALA A 58 -19.09 0.74 2.92
C ALA A 58 -18.73 2.05 3.65
N THR A 59 -18.36 2.01 4.95
CA THR A 59 -17.91 3.18 5.70
C THR A 59 -16.40 3.39 5.59
N SER A 60 -15.74 2.56 4.78
CA SER A 60 -14.29 2.48 4.63
C SER A 60 -13.54 1.91 5.81
N GLU A 61 -14.23 1.33 6.80
CA GLU A 61 -13.59 0.67 7.94
C GLU A 61 -13.10 -0.73 7.57
N VAL A 62 -11.96 -1.12 8.13
CA VAL A 62 -11.33 -2.41 7.91
C VAL A 62 -11.62 -3.32 9.11
N THR A 63 -12.19 -4.49 8.84
CA THR A 63 -12.48 -5.49 9.86
C THR A 63 -11.99 -6.87 9.46
N ALA A 64 -11.69 -7.71 10.45
CA ALA A 64 -11.38 -9.11 10.20
C ALA A 64 -12.59 -9.82 9.57
N ARG A 65 -12.37 -10.66 8.55
CA ARG A 65 -13.42 -11.39 7.84
C ARG A 65 -14.24 -12.34 8.71
N SER A 66 -13.69 -12.76 9.85
CA SER A 66 -14.36 -13.63 10.82
C SER A 66 -13.75 -13.46 12.21
N THR A 67 -14.48 -13.90 13.24
CA THR A 67 -13.98 -13.96 14.62
C THR A 67 -12.72 -14.82 14.73
N SER A 68 -12.64 -15.94 13.99
CA SER A 68 -11.46 -16.81 13.99
C SER A 68 -10.21 -16.17 13.37
N ASN A 69 -10.39 -15.15 12.53
CA ASN A 69 -9.29 -14.41 11.90
C ASN A 69 -8.82 -13.22 12.74
N LYS A 70 -9.54 -12.87 13.81
CA LYS A 70 -9.29 -11.66 14.59
C LYS A 70 -7.87 -11.63 15.16
N ASP A 71 -7.43 -12.72 15.81
CA ASP A 71 -6.11 -12.77 16.43
C ASP A 71 -4.97 -12.65 15.39
N ASN A 72 -5.14 -13.29 14.23
CA ASN A 72 -4.19 -13.20 13.12
C ASN A 72 -4.15 -11.78 12.51
N PHE A 73 -5.32 -11.15 12.37
CA PHE A 73 -5.42 -9.78 11.90
C PHE A 73 -4.73 -8.82 12.86
N ASP A 74 -5.02 -8.90 14.17
CA ASP A 74 -4.43 -8.07 15.21
C ASP A 74 -2.91 -8.28 15.29
N TRP A 75 -2.44 -9.52 15.20
CA TRP A 75 -1.01 -9.83 15.16
C TRP A 75 -0.32 -9.23 13.94
N GLY A 76 -0.92 -9.37 12.76
CA GLY A 76 -0.36 -8.82 11.52
C GLY A 76 -0.37 -7.29 11.51
N LEU A 77 -1.41 -6.66 12.06
CA LEU A 77 -1.49 -5.21 12.23
C LEU A 77 -0.37 -4.69 13.15
N ASN A 78 -0.11 -5.38 14.27
CA ASN A 78 0.99 -5.06 15.17
C ASN A 78 2.37 -5.23 14.50
N SER A 79 2.54 -6.33 13.73
CA SER A 79 3.77 -6.59 12.98
C SER A 79 4.03 -5.52 11.92
N PHE A 80 2.99 -5.10 11.20
CA PHE A 80 3.07 -4.02 10.22
C PHE A 80 3.54 -2.70 10.83
N MET A 81 2.96 -2.31 11.98
CA MET A 81 3.38 -1.11 12.70
C MET A 81 4.83 -1.21 13.22
N ASN A 82 5.25 -2.39 13.65
CA ASN A 82 6.63 -2.62 14.12
C ASN A 82 7.64 -2.56 12.97
N GLU A 83 7.33 -3.14 11.82
CA GLU A 83 8.16 -3.04 10.62
C GLU A 83 8.35 -1.58 10.21
N ALA A 84 7.27 -0.80 10.20
CA ALA A 84 7.32 0.64 9.92
C ALA A 84 8.25 1.40 10.87
N LYS A 85 8.18 1.11 12.18
CA LYS A 85 9.06 1.71 13.20
C LYS A 85 10.53 1.31 13.02
N VAL A 86 10.79 0.11 12.51
CA VAL A 86 12.14 -0.35 12.19
C VAL A 86 12.67 0.40 10.97
N LEU A 87 11.88 0.46 9.89
CA LEU A 87 12.23 1.15 8.65
C LEU A 87 12.47 2.65 8.86
N ALA A 88 11.70 3.30 9.74
CA ALA A 88 11.87 4.71 10.08
C ALA A 88 13.24 5.05 10.71
N LYS A 89 14.01 4.06 11.18
CA LYS A 89 15.36 4.26 11.73
C LYS A 89 16.45 4.33 10.66
N PHE A 90 16.15 3.95 9.42
CA PHE A 90 17.12 3.91 8.34
C PHE A 90 17.02 5.15 7.46
N GLN A 91 18.17 5.70 7.10
CA GLN A 91 18.31 6.77 6.12
C GLN A 91 19.36 6.33 5.10
N HIS A 92 18.91 5.88 3.93
CA HIS A 92 19.80 5.37 2.88
C HIS A 92 19.19 5.64 1.51
N PRO A 93 19.96 6.06 0.48
CA PRO A 93 19.44 6.42 -0.85
C PRO A 93 18.63 5.32 -1.56
N ASN A 94 18.80 4.06 -1.17
CA ASN A 94 18.10 2.91 -1.74
C ASN A 94 17.01 2.32 -0.82
N ILE A 95 16.65 3.01 0.26
CA ILE A 95 15.58 2.60 1.18
C ILE A 95 14.57 3.74 1.24
N VAL A 96 13.31 3.45 0.93
CA VAL A 96 12.24 4.46 1.02
C VAL A 96 12.08 4.92 2.46
N SER A 97 12.13 6.23 2.68
CA SER A 97 11.99 6.80 4.02
C SER A 97 10.54 6.77 4.50
N VAL A 98 10.33 6.27 5.72
CA VAL A 98 9.05 6.37 6.41
C VAL A 98 8.93 7.76 7.04
N ILE A 99 7.87 8.49 6.71
CA ILE A 99 7.59 9.83 7.21
C ILE A 99 6.76 9.76 8.49
N GLN A 100 5.70 8.93 8.48
CA GLN A 100 4.74 8.84 9.57
C GLN A 100 4.04 7.48 9.56
N VAL A 101 3.61 7.02 10.73
CA VAL A 101 2.71 5.87 10.88
C VAL A 101 1.53 6.32 11.72
N PHE A 102 0.31 6.00 11.31
CA PHE A 102 -0.89 6.37 12.06
C PHE A 102 -2.02 5.34 11.90
N PRO A 103 -2.88 5.16 12.92
CA PRO A 103 -4.09 4.38 12.79
C PRO A 103 -5.19 5.19 12.07
N ALA A 104 -5.93 4.54 11.18
CA ALA A 104 -7.12 5.09 10.54
C ALA A 104 -7.97 3.95 10.01
N ASN A 105 -9.29 4.15 9.88
CA ASN A 105 -10.21 3.17 9.30
C ASN A 105 -10.11 1.78 9.96
N GLN A 106 -9.89 1.72 11.28
CA GLN A 106 -9.71 0.47 12.05
C GLN A 106 -8.51 -0.39 11.60
N THR A 107 -7.56 0.21 10.89
CA THR A 107 -6.27 -0.39 10.50
C THR A 107 -5.13 0.61 10.72
N ALA A 108 -3.96 0.37 10.13
CA ALA A 108 -2.82 1.26 10.16
C ALA A 108 -2.39 1.67 8.75
N SER A 109 -1.84 2.87 8.67
CA SER A 109 -1.28 3.48 7.48
C SER A 109 0.16 3.92 7.71
N ILE A 110 1.02 3.65 6.73
CA ILE A 110 2.42 4.11 6.69
C ILE A 110 2.54 5.13 5.58
N VAL A 111 2.91 6.36 5.94
CA VAL A 111 3.27 7.43 5.02
C VAL A 111 4.74 7.32 4.71
N MET A 112 5.07 7.33 3.43
CA MET A 112 6.45 7.21 2.96
C MET A 112 6.72 8.17 1.81
N GLU A 113 8.00 8.43 1.56
CA GLU A 113 8.39 9.24 0.41
C GLU A 113 7.87 8.62 -0.89
N TYR A 114 7.25 9.45 -1.73
CA TYR A 114 6.88 9.03 -3.08
C TYR A 114 8.13 9.07 -3.97
N VAL A 115 8.47 7.92 -4.55
CA VAL A 115 9.55 7.80 -5.53
C VAL A 115 8.94 7.64 -6.91
N GLU A 116 9.28 8.54 -7.83
CA GLU A 116 8.88 8.43 -9.23
C GLU A 116 9.61 7.27 -9.89
N GLY A 117 8.85 6.32 -10.43
CA GLY A 117 9.41 5.13 -11.09
C GLY A 117 8.34 4.12 -11.46
N GLN A 118 8.75 3.09 -12.19
CA GLN A 118 7.91 1.93 -12.46
C GLN A 118 8.04 0.92 -11.32
N GLU A 119 6.93 0.28 -10.98
CA GLU A 119 6.93 -0.80 -10.00
C GLU A 119 7.74 -2.00 -10.54
N LEU A 120 8.55 -2.62 -9.69
CA LEU A 120 9.53 -3.63 -10.12
C LEU A 120 8.87 -4.84 -10.79
N SER A 121 7.70 -5.27 -10.34
CA SER A 121 6.97 -6.37 -10.99
C SER A 121 6.54 -6.02 -12.41
N SER A 122 6.23 -4.76 -12.68
CA SER A 122 5.94 -4.26 -14.03
C SER A 122 7.16 -4.36 -14.94
N ILE A 123 8.34 -3.96 -14.44
CA ILE A 123 9.61 -4.09 -15.16
C ILE A 123 9.94 -5.56 -15.45
N ILE A 124 9.79 -6.44 -14.45
CA ILE A 124 10.05 -7.88 -14.60
C ILE A 124 9.08 -8.50 -15.62
N ALA A 125 7.80 -8.15 -15.57
CA ALA A 125 6.80 -8.64 -16.51
C ALA A 125 7.09 -8.18 -17.94
N GLU A 126 7.52 -6.93 -18.12
CA GLU A 126 7.93 -6.39 -19.42
C GLU A 126 9.17 -7.11 -19.96
N GLN A 127 10.19 -7.33 -19.13
CA GLN A 127 11.38 -8.09 -19.51
C GLN A 127 11.06 -9.54 -19.88
N ALA A 128 10.19 -10.22 -19.11
CA ALA A 128 9.75 -11.58 -19.42
C ALA A 128 9.02 -11.66 -20.77
N ARG A 129 8.17 -10.67 -21.09
CA ARG A 129 7.52 -10.55 -22.41
C ARG A 129 8.54 -10.31 -23.53
N TRP A 130 9.53 -9.45 -23.29
CA TRP A 130 10.57 -9.16 -24.26
C TRP A 130 11.49 -10.37 -24.53
N MET A 131 11.78 -11.17 -23.50
CA MET A 131 12.52 -12.42 -23.64
C MET A 131 11.73 -13.47 -24.44
N ASN A 132 10.44 -13.66 -24.15
CA ASN A 132 9.61 -14.61 -24.89
C ASN A 132 9.46 -14.26 -26.38
N ASN A 133 9.41 -12.98 -26.73
CA ASN A 133 9.22 -12.55 -28.11
C ASN A 133 10.48 -12.73 -28.99
N ARG A 134 11.65 -12.97 -28.40
CA ARG A 134 12.90 -13.25 -29.13
C ARG A 134 13.11 -14.73 -29.48
N TYR A 135 12.33 -15.64 -28.90
CA TYR A 135 12.44 -17.09 -29.18
C TYR A 135 11.45 -17.63 -30.23
N VAL A 136 10.58 -16.78 -30.81
CA VAL A 136 9.57 -17.19 -31.82
C VAL A 136 9.93 -16.73 -33.25
N ARG A 137 11.22 -16.47 -33.52
CA ARG A 137 11.71 -16.26 -34.89
C ARG A 137 12.75 -17.33 -35.23
N SER A 138 12.28 -18.47 -35.71
CA SER A 138 13.05 -19.46 -36.48
C SER A 138 12.30 -19.78 -37.76
#